data_AF-A0A7K2XCX9-F1
#
_entry.id   AF-A0A7K2XCX9-F1
#
_cell.length_a   1.000
_cell.length_b   1.000
_cell.length_c   1.000
_cell.angle_alpha   90.00
_cell.angle_beta   90.00
_cell.angle_gamma   90.00
#
_symmetry.space_group_name_H-M   'P 1'
#
loop_
_entity.id
_entity.type
_entity.pdbx_description
1 polymer ?
#
loop_
_entity_poly.entity_id
_entity_poly.type
_entity_poly.pdbx_seq_one_letter_code
_entity_poly.pdbx_strand_id
1 'polypeptide(L)'
;VQYADYTLWQRDLTDGPAARGHLEFWEETLAGAPPVLELPAARPRPAEATHRGGHAPVTLDPDTHRALEALARRSGTTLLMVLQAALAAVLTRHGAGTDL
;
A
#
# COMPACT_ATOMS: atom_id res chain seq x y z
N VAL A 1 -24.13 -15.66 -1.76
CA VAL A 1 -23.15 -15.65 -0.67
C VAL A 1 -23.47 -14.45 0.21
N GLN A 2 -23.86 -14.68 1.45
CA GLN A 2 -24.04 -13.62 2.44
C GLN A 2 -22.70 -13.32 3.12
N TYR A 3 -22.55 -12.14 3.72
CA TYR A 3 -21.31 -11.79 4.42
C TYR A 3 -20.96 -12.78 5.53
N ALA A 4 -21.99 -13.35 6.20
CA ALA A 4 -21.80 -14.42 7.19
C ALA A 4 -21.11 -15.67 6.59
N ASP A 5 -21.50 -16.09 5.38
CA ASP A 5 -20.87 -17.23 4.70
C ASP A 5 -19.40 -16.94 4.38
N TYR A 6 -19.10 -15.70 3.95
CA TYR A 6 -17.73 -15.25 3.70
C TYR A 6 -16.88 -15.27 4.98
N THR A 7 -17.43 -14.84 6.12
CA THR A 7 -16.68 -14.86 7.38
C THR A 7 -16.37 -16.27 7.88
N LEU A 8 -17.27 -17.24 7.63
CA LEU A 8 -17.04 -18.64 7.95
C LEU A 8 -15.95 -19.23 7.04
N TRP A 9 -16.04 -18.97 5.74
CA TRP A 9 -15.01 -19.36 4.77
C TRP A 9 -13.63 -18.74 5.08
N GLN A 10 -13.60 -17.45 5.43
CA GLN A 10 -12.36 -16.76 5.78
C GLN A 10 -11.73 -17.39 7.04
N ARG A 11 -12.52 -17.76 8.03
CA ARG A 11 -12.01 -18.44 9.22
C ARG A 11 -11.35 -19.76 8.88
N ASP A 12 -11.97 -20.59 8.05
CA ASP A 12 -11.38 -21.86 7.62
C ASP A 12 -10.06 -21.66 6.85
N LEU A 13 -9.95 -20.58 6.08
CA LEU A 13 -8.72 -20.21 5.38
C LEU A 13 -7.62 -19.71 6.35
N THR A 14 -7.99 -18.98 7.39
CA THR A 14 -7.04 -18.33 8.33
C THR A 14 -6.62 -19.26 9.48
N ASP A 15 -7.46 -20.23 9.85
CA ASP A 15 -7.18 -21.22 10.90
C ASP A 15 -6.73 -22.57 10.30
N GLY A 16 -6.82 -22.72 8.97
CA GLY A 16 -6.51 -23.95 8.26
C GLY A 16 -5.03 -24.15 7.94
N PRO A 17 -4.65 -25.30 7.35
CA PRO A 17 -3.26 -25.64 7.05
C PRO A 17 -2.53 -24.64 6.13
N ALA A 18 -3.26 -23.91 5.29
CA ALA A 18 -2.71 -22.89 4.40
C ALA A 18 -2.24 -21.63 5.13
N ALA A 19 -2.78 -21.35 6.33
CA ALA A 19 -2.46 -20.16 7.11
C ALA A 19 -0.97 -20.06 7.45
N ARG A 20 -0.34 -21.21 7.75
CA ARG A 20 1.09 -21.25 8.11
C ARG A 20 1.98 -20.71 6.98
N GLY A 21 1.73 -21.12 5.74
CA GLY A 21 2.51 -20.65 4.60
C GLY A 21 2.33 -19.15 4.33
N HIS A 22 1.12 -18.62 4.58
CA HIS A 22 0.89 -17.18 4.47
C HIS A 22 1.60 -16.39 5.58
N LEU A 23 1.64 -16.91 6.80
CA LEU A 23 2.37 -16.27 7.91
C LEU A 23 3.87 -16.27 7.66
N GLU A 24 4.44 -17.43 7.30
CA GLU A 24 5.88 -17.57 6.97
C GLU A 24 6.29 -16.58 5.87
N PHE A 25 5.49 -16.46 4.80
CA PHE A 25 5.74 -15.49 3.74
C PHE A 25 5.78 -14.04 4.25
N TRP A 26 4.83 -13.62 5.10
CA TRP A 26 4.78 -12.25 5.59
C TRP A 26 5.84 -11.94 6.64
N GLU A 27 6.17 -12.91 7.50
CA GLU A 27 7.29 -12.80 8.43
C GLU A 27 8.61 -12.57 7.70
N GLU A 28 8.86 -13.32 6.62
CA GLU A 28 10.05 -13.14 5.78
C GLU A 28 10.00 -11.82 4.98
N THR A 29 8.86 -11.51 4.38
CA THR A 29 8.72 -10.32 3.51
C THR A 29 8.87 -9.02 4.28
N LEU A 30 8.39 -8.96 5.52
CA LEU A 30 8.43 -7.76 6.37
C LEU A 30 9.62 -7.77 7.35
N ALA A 31 10.51 -8.76 7.27
CA ALA A 31 11.69 -8.83 8.10
C ALA A 31 12.59 -7.61 7.88
N GLY A 32 12.77 -6.81 8.94
CA GLY A 32 13.61 -5.60 8.90
C GLY A 32 12.91 -4.36 8.34
N ALA A 33 11.65 -4.45 7.95
CA ALA A 33 10.88 -3.30 7.50
C ALA A 33 10.79 -2.23 8.61
N PRO A 34 10.88 -0.93 8.27
CA PRO A 34 10.79 0.14 9.26
C PRO A 34 9.41 0.11 9.93
N PRO A 35 9.34 0.24 11.27
CA PRO A 35 8.06 0.20 11.98
C PRO A 35 7.20 1.44 11.72
N VAL A 36 7.83 2.52 11.24
CA VAL A 36 7.21 3.82 10.98
C VAL A 36 7.87 4.45 9.78
N LEU A 37 7.05 4.94 8.85
CA LEU A 37 7.51 5.83 7.79
C LEU A 37 7.61 7.27 8.31
N GLU A 38 8.82 7.80 8.36
CA GLU A 38 9.07 9.19 8.76
C GLU A 38 8.86 10.12 7.57
N LEU A 39 7.83 10.96 7.66
CA LEU A 39 7.56 12.02 6.69
C LEU A 39 7.90 13.37 7.31
N PRO A 40 8.40 14.35 6.54
CA PRO A 40 8.65 15.70 7.03
C PRO A 40 7.32 16.34 7.48
N ALA A 41 6.99 16.16 8.76
CA ALA A 41 5.77 16.65 9.36
C ALA A 41 5.97 18.08 9.87
N ALA A 42 4.99 18.95 9.62
CA ALA A 42 5.00 20.31 10.13
C ALA A 42 4.86 20.37 11.67
N ARG A 43 4.44 19.27 12.32
CA ARG A 43 4.17 19.19 13.77
C ARG A 43 4.54 17.80 14.31
N PRO A 44 4.95 17.69 15.59
CA PRO A 44 5.17 16.40 16.24
C PRO A 44 3.91 15.52 16.21
N ARG A 45 4.09 14.21 16.08
CA ARG A 45 2.99 13.24 16.15
C ARG A 45 2.42 13.21 17.58
N PRO A 46 1.09 13.41 17.78
CA PRO A 46 0.48 13.30 19.09
C PRO A 46 0.49 11.86 19.59
N ALA A 47 0.50 11.66 20.91
CA ALA A 47 0.44 10.33 21.53
C ALA A 47 -0.91 9.62 21.27
N GLU A 48 -1.99 10.40 21.16
CA GLU A 48 -3.33 9.91 20.81
C GLU A 48 -3.75 10.45 19.45
N ALA A 49 -4.24 9.56 18.58
CA ALA A 49 -4.68 9.94 17.24
C ALA A 49 -5.98 10.75 17.32
N THR A 50 -5.99 11.94 16.70
CA THR A 50 -7.19 12.79 16.67
C THR A 50 -8.23 12.34 15.64
N HIS A 51 -7.84 11.46 14.71
CA HIS A 51 -8.62 11.01 13.56
C HIS A 51 -9.18 12.12 12.66
N ARG A 52 -8.73 13.38 12.82
CA ARG A 52 -9.10 14.49 11.95
C ARG A 52 -8.28 14.43 10.66
N GLY A 53 -8.95 14.24 9.53
CA GLY A 53 -8.35 14.23 8.19
C GLY A 53 -8.62 15.51 7.40
N GLY A 54 -7.87 15.69 6.31
CA GLY A 54 -8.14 16.64 5.23
C GLY A 54 -8.13 15.92 3.87
N HIS A 55 -8.67 16.56 2.84
CA HIS A 55 -8.72 16.00 1.48
C HIS A 55 -8.09 16.97 0.48
N ALA A 56 -7.16 16.47 -0.33
CA ALA A 56 -6.52 17.21 -1.40
C ALA A 56 -6.61 16.36 -2.69
N PRO A 57 -7.57 16.63 -3.58
CA PRO A 57 -7.73 15.86 -4.81
C PRO A 57 -6.54 16.08 -5.75
N VAL A 58 -6.13 15.01 -6.43
CA VAL A 58 -5.17 15.06 -7.54
C VAL A 58 -5.87 14.53 -8.78
N THR A 59 -5.81 15.28 -9.88
CA THR A 59 -6.39 14.90 -11.16
C THR A 59 -5.28 14.66 -12.16
N LEU A 60 -5.29 13.50 -12.82
CA LEU A 60 -4.43 13.21 -13.95
C LEU A 60 -5.17 13.59 -15.22
N ASP A 61 -4.53 14.38 -16.07
CA ASP A 61 -5.10 14.70 -17.39
C ASP A 61 -5.15 13.43 -18.27
N PRO A 62 -6.01 13.41 -19.31
CA PRO A 62 -6.19 12.25 -20.16
C PRO A 62 -4.91 11.78 -20.87
N ASP A 63 -3.97 12.69 -21.16
CA ASP A 63 -2.75 12.37 -21.90
C ASP A 63 -1.76 11.67 -20.98
N THR A 64 -1.59 12.20 -19.77
CA THR A 64 -0.83 11.55 -18.70
C THR A 64 -1.40 10.17 -18.37
N HIS A 65 -2.72 10.04 -18.22
CA HIS A 65 -3.35 8.75 -17.95
C HIS A 65 -3.04 7.71 -19.05
N ARG A 66 -3.19 8.08 -20.32
CA ARG A 66 -2.87 7.20 -21.45
C ARG A 66 -1.39 6.80 -21.49
N ALA A 67 -0.49 7.72 -21.14
CA ALA A 67 0.94 7.45 -21.07
C ALA A 67 1.27 6.44 -19.96
N LEU A 68 0.64 6.53 -18.80
CA LEU A 68 0.81 5.58 -17.69
C LEU A 68 0.24 4.20 -18.03
N GLU A 69 -0.92 4.12 -18.68
CA GLU A 69 -1.44 2.84 -19.16
C GLU A 69 -0.49 2.18 -20.18
N ALA A 70 0.05 2.97 -21.10
CA ALA A 70 1.01 2.48 -22.07
C ALA A 70 2.29 1.99 -21.39
N LEU A 71 2.74 2.67 -20.33
CA LEU A 71 3.86 2.22 -19.51
C LEU A 71 3.56 0.86 -18.88
N ALA A 72 2.41 0.72 -18.21
CA ALA A 72 2.00 -0.52 -17.56
C ALA A 72 1.98 -1.70 -18.55
N ARG A 73 1.42 -1.49 -19.75
CA ARG A 73 1.43 -2.50 -20.82
C ARG A 73 2.84 -2.90 -21.26
N ARG A 74 3.75 -1.92 -21.44
CA ARG A 74 5.13 -2.19 -21.87
C ARG A 74 5.95 -2.90 -20.78
N SER A 75 5.67 -2.65 -19.51
CA SER A 75 6.34 -3.31 -18.37
C SER A 75 5.69 -4.61 -17.93
N GLY A 76 4.57 -5.02 -18.54
CA GLY A 76 3.82 -6.21 -18.11
C GLY A 76 3.21 -6.07 -16.71
N THR A 77 2.92 -4.85 -16.28
CA THR A 77 2.37 -4.54 -14.95
C THR A 77 0.97 -3.96 -15.05
N THR A 78 0.29 -3.80 -13.91
CA THR A 78 -0.98 -3.08 -13.85
C THR A 78 -0.74 -1.58 -13.69
N LEU A 79 -1.74 -0.76 -14.04
CA LEU A 79 -1.70 0.69 -13.78
C LEU A 79 -1.54 0.98 -12.27
N LEU A 80 -2.15 0.17 -11.41
CA LEU A 80 -2.00 0.29 -9.95
C LEU A 80 -0.54 0.16 -9.52
N MET A 81 0.21 -0.81 -10.05
CA MET A 81 1.63 -0.99 -9.74
C MET A 81 2.47 0.22 -10.20
N VAL A 82 2.14 0.80 -11.36
CA VAL A 82 2.80 2.02 -11.85
C VAL A 82 2.54 3.21 -10.92
N LEU A 83 1.28 3.39 -10.50
CA LEU A 83 0.90 4.46 -9.57
C LEU A 83 1.53 4.26 -8.18
N GLN A 84 1.60 3.02 -7.69
CA GLN A 84 2.28 2.68 -6.44
C GLN A 84 3.78 3.03 -6.52
N ALA A 85 4.45 2.67 -7.62
CA ALA A 85 5.84 3.02 -7.84
C ALA A 85 6.06 4.53 -7.94
N ALA A 86 5.15 5.26 -8.60
CA ALA A 86 5.20 6.72 -8.67
C ALA A 86 5.04 7.36 -7.27
N LEU A 87 4.12 6.85 -6.45
CA LEU A 87 3.94 7.31 -5.07
C LEU A 87 5.20 7.04 -4.23
N ALA A 88 5.76 5.83 -4.30
CA ALA A 88 6.99 5.47 -3.63
C ALA A 88 8.14 6.43 -4.00
N ALA A 89 8.34 6.69 -5.29
CA ALA A 89 9.36 7.62 -5.76
C ALA A 89 9.17 9.06 -5.22
N VAL A 90 7.92 9.53 -5.12
CA VAL A 90 7.60 10.82 -4.52
C VAL A 90 7.94 10.83 -3.02
N LEU A 91 7.56 9.79 -2.27
CA LEU A 91 7.86 9.68 -0.85
C LEU A 91 9.37 9.65 -0.58
N THR A 92 10.12 8.84 -1.34
CA THR A 92 11.59 8.82 -1.27
C THR A 92 12.19 10.20 -1.55
N ARG A 93 11.72 10.91 -2.58
CA ARG A 93 12.16 12.29 -2.88
C ARG A 93 11.87 13.26 -1.73
N HIS A 94 10.82 13.02 -0.95
CA HIS A 94 10.45 13.83 0.21
C HIS A 94 11.11 13.37 1.53
N GLY A 95 12.10 12.48 1.47
CA GLY A 95 12.91 12.10 2.63
C GLY A 95 12.35 10.93 3.44
N ALA A 96 11.39 10.18 2.88
CA ALA A 96 10.81 9.02 3.54
C ALA A 96 11.75 7.79 3.56
N GLY A 97 12.94 7.90 2.97
CA GLY A 97 13.90 6.80 2.81
C GLY A 97 13.72 6.04 1.50
N THR A 98 14.50 4.97 1.33
CA THR A 98 14.48 4.10 0.13
C THR A 98 13.85 2.73 0.40
N ASP A 99 13.39 2.50 1.63
CA ASP A 99 12.69 1.31 2.06
C ASP A 99 11.32 1.77 2.61
N LEU A 100 10.25 1.44 1.90
CA LEU A 100 8.91 2.02 2.04
C LEU A 100 7.84 0.93 2.19
#